data_AF-A0A967L191-F1
#
_entry.id   AF-A0A967L191-F1
#
_cell.length_a   1.000
_cell.length_b   1.000
_cell.length_c   1.000
_cell.angle_alpha   90.00
_cell.angle_beta   90.00
_cell.angle_gamma   90.00
#
_symmetry.space_group_name_H-M   'P 1'
#
loop_
_entity.id
_entity.type
_entity.pdbx_description
1 polymer ?
#
loop_
_entity_poly.entity_id
_entity_poly.type
_entity_poly.pdbx_seq_one_letter_code
_entity_poly.pdbx_strand_id
1 'polypeptide(L)'
;TEGDFETAFHIWSEEAESGNPDAQESLAAMYAAGRGTQQNYEAAIRWYVKAAEQGSGSALFTLGRIYHEGTGVQKDPVKACVYFLISAANGNESAKNKQRLIF
;
A
#
# COMPACT_ATOMS: atom_id res chain seq x y z
N THR A 1 -18.09 11.03 11.85
CA THR A 1 -17.57 11.16 13.24
C THR A 1 -16.50 10.10 13.45
N GLU A 2 -15.81 10.06 14.59
CA GLU A 2 -14.77 9.06 14.88
C GLU A 2 -15.30 7.61 14.77
N GLY A 3 -16.56 7.38 15.15
CA GLY A 3 -17.23 6.08 15.00
C GLY A 3 -17.44 5.62 13.54
N ASP A 4 -17.50 6.53 12.58
CA ASP A 4 -17.58 6.15 11.15
C ASP A 4 -16.26 5.55 10.67
N PHE A 5 -15.12 6.04 11.21
CA PHE A 5 -13.80 5.52 10.86
C PHE A 5 -13.52 4.19 11.53
N GLU A 6 -13.94 3.95 12.78
CA GLU A 6 -13.82 2.63 13.40
C GLU A 6 -14.65 1.57 12.65
N THR A 7 -15.86 1.92 12.23
CA THR A 7 -16.71 1.03 11.43
C THR A 7 -16.08 0.75 10.06
N ALA A 8 -15.60 1.79 9.37
CA ALA A 8 -14.90 1.63 8.10
C ALA A 8 -13.62 0.79 8.25
N PHE A 9 -12.89 0.95 9.35
CA PHE A 9 -11.68 0.18 9.63
C PHE A 9 -12.00 -1.32 9.72
N HIS A 10 -13.09 -1.66 10.41
CA HIS A 10 -13.52 -3.05 10.54
C HIS A 10 -13.93 -3.65 9.18
N ILE A 11 -14.77 -2.94 8.42
CA ILE A 11 -15.23 -3.41 7.08
C ILE A 11 -14.03 -3.61 6.14
N TRP A 12 -13.12 -2.63 6.06
CA TRP A 12 -11.93 -2.76 5.21
C TRP A 12 -10.97 -3.83 5.69
N SER A 13 -10.92 -4.12 6.99
CA SER A 13 -10.14 -5.25 7.51
C SER A 13 -10.66 -6.57 6.97
N GLU A 14 -11.97 -6.82 7.06
CA GLU A 14 -12.58 -8.06 6.57
C GLU A 14 -12.41 -8.25 5.06
N GLU A 15 -12.60 -7.19 4.27
CA GLU A 15 -12.44 -7.24 2.82
C GLU A 15 -10.96 -7.37 2.39
N ALA A 16 -10.05 -6.71 3.10
CA ALA A 16 -8.62 -6.79 2.83
C ALA A 16 -8.08 -8.20 3.13
N GLU A 17 -8.56 -8.82 4.20
CA GLU A 17 -8.28 -10.22 4.55
C GLU A 17 -8.85 -11.21 3.53
N SER A 18 -10.01 -10.88 2.94
CA SER A 18 -10.58 -11.62 1.81
C SER A 18 -9.81 -11.45 0.49
N GLY A 19 -8.77 -10.61 0.48
CA GLY A 19 -7.85 -10.45 -0.64
C GLY A 19 -8.19 -9.28 -1.57
N ASN A 20 -9.19 -8.45 -1.27
CA ASN A 20 -9.53 -7.32 -2.15
C ASN A 20 -8.39 -6.25 -2.13
N PRO A 21 -7.75 -5.93 -3.28
CA PRO A 21 -6.64 -4.98 -3.31
C PRO A 21 -7.05 -3.54 -2.97
N ASP A 22 -8.26 -3.10 -3.32
CA ASP A 22 -8.76 -1.76 -3.01
C ASP A 22 -9.02 -1.62 -1.50
N ALA A 23 -9.53 -2.68 -0.87
CA ALA A 23 -9.69 -2.74 0.57
C ALA A 23 -8.33 -2.77 1.29
N GLN A 24 -7.35 -3.50 0.76
CA GLN A 24 -5.97 -3.51 1.29
C GLN A 24 -5.33 -2.11 1.22
N GLU A 25 -5.51 -1.37 0.13
CA GLU A 25 -5.06 0.02 0.03
C GLU A 25 -5.76 0.94 1.04
N SER A 26 -7.08 0.78 1.18
CA SER A 26 -7.88 1.59 2.10
C SER A 26 -7.47 1.33 3.55
N LEU A 27 -7.30 0.07 3.92
CA LEU A 27 -6.82 -0.34 5.25
C LEU A 27 -5.39 0.18 5.51
N ALA A 28 -4.51 0.09 4.52
CA ALA A 28 -3.17 0.63 4.62
C ALA A 28 -3.18 2.14 4.86
N ALA A 29 -4.01 2.89 4.14
CA ALA A 29 -4.16 4.33 4.31
C ALA A 29 -4.71 4.68 5.71
N MET A 30 -5.63 3.88 6.24
CA MET A 30 -6.19 4.07 7.58
C MET A 30 -5.13 3.85 8.67
N TYR A 31 -4.29 2.81 8.55
CA TYR A 31 -3.14 2.63 9.43
C TYR A 31 -2.11 3.76 9.31
N ALA A 32 -1.80 4.23 8.10
CA ALA A 32 -0.86 5.33 7.89
C ALA A 32 -1.38 6.66 8.47
N ALA A 33 -2.69 6.87 8.48
CA ALA A 33 -3.33 8.08 9.00
C ALA A 33 -3.76 7.98 10.47
N GLY A 34 -3.76 6.79 11.07
CA GLY A 34 -4.33 6.55 12.39
C GLY A 34 -5.83 6.84 12.45
N ARG A 35 -6.58 6.45 11.41
CA ARG A 35 -8.04 6.64 11.33
C ARG A 35 -8.75 5.34 11.65
N GLY A 36 -9.65 5.35 12.64
CA GLY A 36 -10.34 4.16 13.11
C GLY A 36 -9.44 3.13 13.80
N THR A 37 -8.15 3.47 13.97
CA THR A 37 -7.12 2.67 14.63
C THR A 37 -5.93 3.57 14.99
N GLN A 38 -4.98 3.08 15.77
CA GLN A 38 -3.74 3.81 16.03
C GLN A 38 -2.84 3.86 14.79
N GLN A 39 -2.15 4.98 14.58
CA GLN A 39 -1.23 5.13 13.47
C GLN A 39 -0.12 4.06 13.54
N ASN A 40 0.06 3.32 12.46
CA ASN A 40 1.07 2.27 12.35
C ASN A 40 1.57 2.12 10.92
N TYR A 41 2.73 2.71 10.62
CA TYR A 41 3.32 2.65 9.29
C TYR A 41 3.81 1.27 8.90
N GLU A 42 4.25 0.43 9.84
CA GLU A 42 4.65 -0.94 9.52
C GLU A 42 3.46 -1.77 9.06
N ALA A 43 2.30 -1.62 9.72
CA ALA A 43 1.06 -2.26 9.30
C ALA A 43 0.59 -1.72 7.93
N ALA A 44 0.66 -0.40 7.74
CA ALA A 44 0.33 0.22 6.45
C ALA A 44 1.20 -0.34 5.31
N ILE A 45 2.52 -0.42 5.51
CA ILE A 45 3.46 -0.96 4.52
C ILE A 45 3.11 -2.41 4.18
N ARG A 46 2.81 -3.26 5.17
CA ARG A 46 2.42 -4.66 4.92
C ARG A 46 1.19 -4.76 4.02
N TRP A 47 0.18 -3.92 4.25
CA TRP A 47 -1.03 -3.93 3.45
C TRP A 47 -0.84 -3.33 2.05
N TYR A 48 -0.06 -2.24 1.94
CA TYR A 48 0.33 -1.73 0.62
C TYR A 48 1.15 -2.74 -0.19
N VAL A 49 2.04 -3.51 0.44
CA VAL A 49 2.79 -4.56 -0.25
C VAL A 49 1.84 -5.64 -0.78
N LYS A 50 0.87 -6.09 0.02
CA LYS A 50 -0.15 -7.05 -0.44
C LYS A 50 -0.95 -6.52 -1.64
N ALA A 51 -1.38 -5.25 -1.61
CA ALA A 51 -2.09 -4.64 -2.74
C ALA A 51 -1.18 -4.52 -3.98
N ALA A 52 0.09 -4.18 -3.79
CA ALA A 52 1.10 -4.08 -4.84
C ALA A 52 1.39 -5.44 -5.50
N GLU A 53 1.46 -6.53 -4.74
CA GLU A 53 1.60 -7.90 -5.25
C GLU A 53 0.44 -8.31 -6.16
N GLN A 54 -0.73 -7.70 -5.98
CA GLN A 54 -1.91 -7.88 -6.82
C GLN A 54 -1.96 -6.92 -8.02
N GLY A 55 -0.91 -6.13 -8.22
CA GLY A 55 -0.77 -5.22 -9.36
C GLY A 55 -1.22 -3.79 -9.10
N SER A 56 -1.49 -3.40 -7.85
CA SER A 56 -1.80 -2.00 -7.55
C SER A 56 -0.59 -1.08 -7.79
N GLY A 57 -0.69 -0.26 -8.84
CA GLY A 57 0.27 0.81 -9.11
C GLY A 57 0.23 1.94 -8.06
N SER A 58 -0.94 2.20 -7.48
CA SER A 58 -1.17 3.20 -6.41
C SER A 58 -0.44 2.81 -5.13
N ALA A 59 -0.54 1.54 -4.74
CA ALA A 59 0.16 1.01 -3.58
C ALA A 59 1.69 1.06 -3.76
N LEU A 60 2.20 0.68 -4.93
CA LEU A 60 3.62 0.80 -5.27
C LEU A 60 4.11 2.25 -5.20
N PHE A 61 3.37 3.19 -5.77
CA PHE A 61 3.72 4.61 -5.70
C PHE A 61 3.76 5.11 -4.26
N THR A 62 2.79 4.72 -3.44
CA THR A 62 2.72 5.11 -2.03
C THR A 62 3.87 4.52 -1.22
N LEU A 63 4.25 3.26 -1.45
CA LEU A 63 5.43 2.64 -0.85
C LEU A 63 6.71 3.39 -1.22
N GLY A 64 6.86 3.76 -2.50
CA GLY A 64 7.98 4.57 -2.97
C GLY A 64 8.08 5.89 -2.22
N ARG A 65 6.95 6.57 -2.04
CA ARG A 65 6.87 7.83 -1.29
C ARG A 65 7.22 7.67 0.18
N ILE A 66 6.69 6.64 0.85
CA ILE A 66 6.99 6.35 2.26
C ILE A 66 8.50 6.22 2.49
N TYR A 67 9.20 5.44 1.66
CA TYR A 67 10.64 5.26 1.79
C TYR A 67 11.45 6.47 1.30
N HIS A 68 10.95 7.23 0.34
CA HIS A 68 11.60 8.47 -0.14
C HIS A 68 11.59 9.56 0.92
N GLU A 69 10.46 9.72 1.60
CA GLU A 69 10.25 10.73 2.65
C GLU A 69 10.78 10.26 4.01
N GLY A 70 10.84 8.95 4.25
CA GLY A 70 11.11 8.39 5.58
C GLY A 70 9.92 8.57 6.52
N THR A 71 8.70 8.50 5.99
CA THR A 71 7.48 8.76 6.76
C THR A 71 7.13 7.52 7.58
N GLY A 72 7.42 7.57 8.89
CA GLY A 72 7.14 6.48 9.81
C GLY A 72 8.06 5.26 9.72
N VAL A 73 9.06 5.32 8.83
CA VAL A 73 10.15 4.35 8.69
C VAL A 73 11.44 5.09 8.35
N GLN A 74 12.59 4.43 8.48
CA GLN A 74 13.84 5.01 8.03
C GLN A 74 13.79 5.27 6.51
N LYS A 75 14.22 6.46 6.10
CA LYS A 75 14.37 6.83 4.70
C LYS A 75 15.30 5.84 3.99
N ASP A 76 14.83 5.32 2.85
CA ASP A 76 15.56 4.36 2.02
C ASP A 76 15.38 4.75 0.54
N PRO A 77 16.31 5.53 -0.03
CA PRO A 77 16.19 6.01 -1.41
C PRO A 77 16.30 4.86 -2.43
N VAL A 78 16.95 3.75 -2.08
CA VAL A 78 17.08 2.59 -2.97
C VAL A 78 15.74 1.87 -3.07
N LYS A 79 15.10 1.56 -1.94
CA LYS A 79 13.74 0.99 -1.95
C LYS A 79 12.73 1.91 -2.61
N ALA A 80 12.81 3.21 -2.33
CA ALA A 80 11.94 4.19 -2.97
C ALA A 80 12.05 4.13 -4.50
N CYS A 81 13.28 4.15 -5.03
CA CYS A 81 13.56 4.04 -6.45
C CYS A 81 12.99 2.75 -7.04
N VAL A 82 13.20 1.61 -6.37
CA VAL A 82 12.66 0.30 -6.81
C VAL A 82 11.13 0.36 -6.92
N TYR A 83 10.42 0.82 -5.89
CA TYR A 83 8.96 0.89 -5.93
C TYR A 83 8.43 1.85 -6.99
N PHE A 84 9.08 3.01 -7.20
CA PHE A 84 8.71 3.93 -8.27
C PHE A 84 8.94 3.34 -9.66
N LEU A 85 10.06 2.64 -9.87
CA LEU A 85 10.36 1.97 -11.14
C LEU A 85 9.33 0.88 -11.44
N ILE A 86 8.96 0.06 -10.44
CA ILE A 86 7.93 -0.97 -10.62
C ILE A 86 6.56 -0.32 -10.88
N SER A 87 6.19 0.75 -10.17
CA SER A 87 4.94 1.48 -10.41
C SER A 87 4.87 2.04 -11.84
N ALA A 88 5.95 2.66 -12.31
CA ALA A 88 6.05 3.20 -13.67
C ALA A 88 6.05 2.09 -14.74
N ALA A 89 6.72 0.96 -14.46
CA ALA A 89 6.71 -0.22 -15.32
C ALA A 89 5.30 -0.84 -15.40
N ASN A 90 4.58 -1.00 -14.29
CA ASN A 90 3.22 -1.54 -14.28
C ASN A 90 2.22 -0.62 -14.99
N GLY A 91 2.40 0.70 -14.91
CA GLY A 91 1.67 1.66 -15.73
C GLY A 91 1.92 1.48 -17.23
N ASN A 92 3.10 0.97 -17.60
CA ASN A 92 3.48 0.60 -18.97
C ASN A 92 3.11 -0.86 -19.34
N GLU A 93 3.09 -1.80 -18.38
CA GLU A 93 2.80 -3.23 -18.61
C GLU A 93 1.31 -3.53 -18.79
N SER A 94 0.41 -2.60 -18.45
CA SER A 94 -0.94 -2.61 -19.05
C SER A 94 -0.90 -2.60 -20.59
N ALA A 95 0.22 -2.13 -21.19
CA ALA A 95 0.48 -2.28 -22.62
C ALA A 95 1.22 -3.58 -22.99
N LYS A 96 1.98 -4.23 -22.09
CA LYS A 96 2.72 -5.48 -22.36
C LYS A 96 2.98 -6.32 -21.10
N ASN A 97 2.14 -7.34 -20.88
CA ASN A 97 2.44 -8.63 -20.24
C ASN A 97 3.17 -8.67 -18.88
N LYS A 98 2.36 -8.91 -17.85
CA LYS A 98 2.66 -9.67 -16.62
C LYS A 98 3.79 -10.70 -16.82
N GLN A 99 5.02 -10.37 -16.43
CA GLN A 99 6.02 -11.38 -16.07
C GLN A 99 6.82 -10.96 -14.84
N ARG A 100 6.24 -11.33 -13.69
CA ARG A 100 6.93 -12.04 -12.60
C ARG A 100 8.27 -11.43 -12.17
N LEU A 101 8.22 -10.53 -11.19
CA LEU A 101 9.31 -10.42 -10.21
C LEU A 101 8.89 -11.10 -8.91
N ILE A 102 9.29 -12.35 -8.78
CA ILE A 102 9.53 -12.99 -7.48
C ILE A 102 11.07 -13.08 -7.40
N PHE A 103 11.61 -12.71 -6.24
CA PHE A 103 13.03 -12.86 -5.89
C PHE A 103 13.55 -14.29 -6.11
#